data_AF-A0A952UYS3-F1
#
_entry.id   AF-A0A952UYS3-F1
#
_cell.length_a   1.000
_cell.length_b   1.000
_cell.length_c   1.000
_cell.angle_alpha   90.00
_cell.angle_beta   90.00
_cell.angle_gamma   90.00
#
_symmetry.space_group_name_H-M   'P 1'
#
loop_
_entity.id
_entity.type
_entity.pdbx_description
1 polymer ?
#
loop_
_entity_poly.entity_id
_entity_poly.type
_entity_poly.pdbx_seq_one_letter_code
_entity_poly.pdbx_strand_id
1 'polypeptide(L)'
;MKEPHVTETETEGELLPAELCWAEGDHASDVVLTALADGQHAIVPAAVRAHVARCTTCIAHLGHSALLSLETQRSLAATRQAEGRRPVPRLAVALGLVAAAVGLVPWLLTHDAPERPARALSAMTRALAAVAARLDAGGASMIGIVATYVAAACLVFMGLGLARLSPKKEVSR
;
A
#
# COMPACT_ATOMS: atom_id res chain seq x y z
N MET A 1 18.84 -12.99 -47.05
CA MET A 1 17.76 -12.88 -46.06
C MET A 1 17.58 -11.41 -45.75
N LYS A 2 16.41 -10.86 -46.05
CA LYS A 2 16.10 -9.43 -45.98
C LYS A 2 15.39 -9.20 -44.65
N GLU A 3 16.03 -8.50 -43.72
CA GLU A 3 15.42 -8.12 -42.45
C GLU A 3 14.21 -7.20 -42.75
N PRO A 4 13.00 -7.54 -42.28
CA PRO A 4 11.86 -6.66 -42.43
C PRO A 4 12.03 -5.45 -41.51
N HIS A 5 12.15 -4.27 -42.11
CA HIS A 5 12.04 -2.98 -41.46
C HIS A 5 10.64 -2.88 -40.83
N VAL A 6 10.56 -3.04 -39.50
CA VAL A 6 9.33 -2.81 -38.73
C VAL A 6 9.21 -1.31 -38.57
N THR A 7 8.14 -0.73 -39.12
CA THR A 7 7.82 0.69 -38.99
C THR A 7 7.30 0.98 -37.59
N GLU A 8 8.12 1.68 -36.80
CA GLU A 8 7.80 2.30 -35.52
C GLU A 8 6.76 3.40 -35.71
N THR A 9 5.47 3.07 -35.63
CA THR A 9 4.43 4.08 -35.40
C THR A 9 3.24 3.45 -34.67
N GLU A 10 3.04 3.95 -33.45
CA GLU A 10 1.92 3.75 -32.50
C GLU A 10 2.14 2.73 -31.37
N THR A 11 2.35 3.26 -30.15
CA THR A 11 2.34 2.65 -28.78
C THR A 11 3.63 2.05 -28.18
N GLU A 12 4.78 2.73 -28.32
CA GLU A 12 6.05 2.31 -27.68
C GLU A 12 6.08 2.26 -26.13
N GLY A 13 5.03 2.70 -25.43
CA GLY A 13 5.01 2.74 -23.95
C GLY A 13 4.22 1.65 -23.24
N GLU A 14 3.35 0.91 -23.94
CA GLU A 14 2.35 0.04 -23.29
C GLU A 14 2.61 -1.46 -23.51
N LEU A 15 3.35 -1.82 -24.56
CA LEU A 15 3.69 -3.20 -24.88
C LEU A 15 5.05 -3.60 -24.30
N LEU A 16 5.23 -4.92 -24.10
CA LEU A 16 6.53 -5.45 -23.71
C LEU A 16 7.61 -5.13 -24.76
N PRO A 17 8.80 -4.71 -24.32
CA PRO A 17 9.99 -4.61 -25.17
C PRO A 17 10.25 -5.92 -25.93
N ALA A 18 10.69 -5.81 -27.18
CA ALA A 18 10.91 -6.96 -28.06
C ALA A 18 11.94 -7.95 -27.49
N GLU A 19 12.97 -7.44 -26.81
CA GLU A 19 13.99 -8.22 -26.10
C GLU A 19 13.44 -9.10 -24.96
N LEU A 20 12.28 -8.74 -24.40
CA LEU A 20 11.60 -9.53 -23.39
C LEU A 20 10.53 -10.46 -23.99
N CYS A 21 10.26 -10.39 -25.30
CA CYS A 21 9.19 -11.19 -25.90
C CYS A 21 9.60 -12.62 -26.22
N TRP A 22 10.87 -12.84 -26.55
CA TRP A 22 11.39 -14.09 -27.07
C TRP A 22 12.55 -14.63 -26.21
N ALA A 23 12.53 -15.93 -25.97
CA ALA A 23 13.65 -16.67 -25.41
C ALA A 23 14.52 -17.26 -26.53
N GLU A 24 15.59 -17.94 -26.15
CA GLU A 24 16.38 -18.76 -27.07
C GLU A 24 15.51 -19.86 -27.71
N GLY A 25 15.69 -20.09 -29.01
CA GLY A 25 15.01 -21.17 -29.73
C GLY A 25 13.64 -20.84 -30.33
N ASP A 26 13.35 -19.56 -30.62
CA ASP A 26 12.08 -19.12 -31.24
C ASP A 26 10.85 -19.46 -30.37
N HIS A 27 11.01 -19.36 -29.05
CA HIS A 27 9.93 -19.56 -28.08
C HIS A 27 9.60 -18.26 -27.36
N ALA A 28 8.36 -18.12 -26.90
CA ALA A 28 7.99 -17.00 -26.04
C ALA A 28 8.77 -17.07 -24.72
N SER A 29 9.21 -15.91 -24.22
CA SER A 29 9.93 -15.83 -22.95
C SER A 29 9.05 -16.19 -21.76
N ASP A 30 9.68 -16.56 -20.63
CA ASP A 30 8.97 -16.80 -19.38
C ASP A 30 8.19 -15.57 -18.90
N VAL A 31 8.69 -14.36 -19.21
CA VAL A 31 7.99 -13.10 -18.88
C VAL A 31 6.67 -13.01 -19.64
N VAL A 32 6.67 -13.33 -20.94
CA VAL A 32 5.44 -13.36 -21.75
C VAL A 32 4.49 -14.43 -21.25
N LEU A 33 4.98 -15.64 -20.99
CA LEU A 33 4.13 -16.74 -20.54
C LEU A 33 3.51 -16.45 -19.17
N THR A 34 4.24 -15.80 -18.27
CA THR A 34 3.72 -15.36 -16.97
C THR A 34 2.66 -14.26 -17.14
N ALA A 35 2.93 -13.24 -17.97
CA ALA A 35 1.96 -12.19 -18.26
C ALA A 35 0.65 -12.75 -18.86
N LEU A 36 0.76 -13.74 -19.76
CA LEU A 36 -0.42 -14.42 -20.32
C LEU A 36 -1.14 -15.27 -19.27
N ALA A 37 -0.43 -15.95 -18.38
CA ALA A 37 -1.01 -16.73 -17.29
C ALA A 37 -1.77 -15.84 -16.29
N ASP A 38 -1.30 -14.62 -16.05
CA ASP A 38 -1.94 -13.63 -15.19
C ASP A 38 -3.08 -12.85 -15.88
N GLY A 39 -3.40 -13.17 -17.14
CA GLY A 39 -4.46 -12.53 -17.92
C GLY A 39 -4.11 -11.15 -18.49
N GLN A 40 -2.83 -10.75 -18.45
CA GLN A 40 -2.34 -9.47 -18.95
C GLN A 40 -2.11 -9.51 -20.47
N HIS A 41 -3.14 -9.88 -21.25
CA HIS A 41 -2.99 -10.02 -22.71
C HIS A 41 -2.68 -8.71 -23.42
N ALA A 42 -3.11 -7.57 -22.85
CA ALA A 42 -2.97 -6.25 -23.44
C ALA A 42 -1.50 -5.81 -23.61
N ILE A 43 -0.62 -6.20 -22.68
CA ILE A 43 0.80 -5.81 -22.72
C ILE A 43 1.65 -6.70 -23.65
N VAL A 44 1.12 -7.85 -24.07
CA VAL A 44 1.85 -8.80 -24.92
C VAL A 44 1.55 -8.51 -26.39
N PRO A 45 2.56 -8.30 -27.27
CA PRO A 45 2.33 -8.06 -28.68
C PRO A 45 1.52 -9.17 -29.38
N ALA A 46 0.63 -8.79 -30.29
CA ALA A 46 -0.29 -9.72 -30.96
C ALA A 46 0.41 -10.88 -31.67
N ALA A 47 1.56 -10.62 -32.30
CA ALA A 47 2.36 -11.65 -32.98
C ALA A 47 2.83 -12.75 -32.01
N VAL A 48 3.27 -12.36 -30.81
CA VAL A 48 3.74 -13.30 -29.79
C VAL A 48 2.58 -14.11 -29.24
N ARG A 49 1.42 -13.47 -28.97
CA ARG A 49 0.20 -14.20 -28.56
C ARG A 49 -0.21 -15.25 -29.60
N ALA A 50 -0.13 -14.88 -30.88
CA ALA A 50 -0.44 -15.78 -31.98
C ALA A 50 0.55 -16.95 -32.09
N HIS A 51 1.84 -16.74 -31.77
CA HIS A 51 2.83 -17.81 -31.66
C HIS A 51 2.48 -18.77 -30.51
N VAL A 52 2.25 -18.24 -29.29
CA VAL A 52 1.92 -19.06 -28.11
C VAL A 52 0.69 -19.94 -28.37
N ALA A 53 -0.33 -19.42 -29.07
CA ALA A 53 -1.53 -20.19 -29.41
C ALA A 53 -1.29 -21.37 -30.37
N ARG A 54 -0.14 -21.42 -31.08
CA ARG A 54 0.18 -22.46 -32.06
C ARG A 54 1.35 -23.35 -31.66
N CYS A 55 2.23 -22.86 -30.78
CA CYS A 55 3.42 -23.57 -30.35
C CYS A 55 3.11 -24.49 -29.17
N THR A 56 3.19 -25.81 -29.38
CA THR A 56 2.88 -26.81 -28.35
C THR A 56 3.78 -26.70 -27.12
N THR A 57 5.06 -26.39 -27.30
CA THR A 57 6.01 -26.14 -26.19
C THR A 57 5.57 -24.95 -25.35
N CYS A 58 5.24 -23.82 -25.99
CA CYS A 58 4.76 -22.63 -25.27
C CYS A 58 3.43 -22.89 -24.55
N ILE A 59 2.51 -23.66 -25.13
CA ILE A 59 1.25 -24.04 -24.49
C ILE A 59 1.50 -24.89 -23.24
N ALA A 60 2.41 -25.85 -23.32
CA ALA A 60 2.76 -26.70 -22.19
C ALA A 60 3.37 -25.88 -21.04
N HIS A 61 4.31 -24.98 -21.34
CA HIS A 61 4.90 -24.08 -20.36
C HIS A 61 3.86 -23.11 -19.77
N LEU A 62 2.98 -22.53 -20.60
CA LEU A 62 1.90 -21.65 -20.13
C LEU A 62 0.99 -22.38 -19.13
N GLY A 63 0.63 -23.64 -19.42
CA GLY A 63 -0.16 -24.47 -18.51
C GLY A 63 0.53 -24.70 -17.16
N HIS A 64 1.84 -24.95 -17.18
CA HIS A 64 2.63 -25.08 -15.95
C HIS A 64 2.65 -23.78 -15.12
N SER A 65 2.91 -22.64 -15.77
CA SER A 65 2.89 -21.32 -15.11
C SER A 65 1.51 -20.97 -14.54
N ALA A 66 0.43 -21.31 -15.24
CA ALA A 66 -0.93 -21.10 -14.75
C ALA A 66 -1.23 -21.93 -13.49
N LEU A 67 -0.78 -23.19 -13.44
CA LEU A 67 -0.94 -24.03 -12.24
C LEU A 67 -0.14 -23.47 -11.04
N LEU A 68 1.07 -22.96 -11.28
CA LEU A 68 1.87 -22.30 -10.24
C LEU A 68 1.21 -21.01 -9.73
N SER A 69 0.63 -20.20 -10.62
CA SER A 69 -0.10 -18.98 -10.22
C SER A 69 -1.31 -19.32 -9.33
N LEU A 70 -2.08 -20.36 -9.70
CA LEU A 70 -3.20 -20.85 -8.87
C LEU A 70 -2.74 -21.33 -7.49
N GLU A 71 -1.63 -22.07 -7.40
CA GLU A 71 -1.11 -22.55 -6.12
C GLU A 71 -0.57 -21.42 -5.25
N THR A 72 0.07 -20.43 -5.87
CA THR A 72 0.53 -19.21 -5.20
C THR A 72 -0.66 -18.43 -4.63
N GLN A 73 -1.74 -18.29 -5.41
CA GLN A 73 -2.97 -17.64 -4.95
C GLN A 73 -3.58 -18.35 -3.74
N ARG A 74 -3.63 -19.70 -3.74
CA ARG A 74 -4.11 -20.48 -2.59
C ARG A 74 -3.24 -20.28 -1.35
N SER A 75 -1.92 -20.28 -1.53
CA SER A 75 -0.95 -20.09 -0.44
C SER A 75 -1.04 -18.68 0.17
N LEU A 76 -1.20 -17.65 -0.67
CA LEU A 76 -1.42 -16.28 -0.22
C LEU A 76 -2.77 -16.12 0.49
N ALA A 77 -3.83 -16.75 -0.01
CA ALA A 77 -5.13 -16.74 0.64
C ALA A 77 -5.09 -17.42 2.02
N ALA A 78 -4.41 -18.55 2.14
CA ALA A 78 -4.20 -19.23 3.42
C ALA A 78 -3.43 -18.36 4.43
N THR A 79 -2.36 -17.69 3.98
CA THR A 79 -1.60 -16.75 4.81
C THR A 79 -2.46 -15.58 5.28
N ARG A 80 -3.25 -14.95 4.40
CA ARG A 80 -4.17 -13.85 4.76
C ARG A 80 -5.22 -14.29 5.79
N GLN A 81 -5.77 -15.50 5.62
CA GLN A 81 -6.71 -16.06 6.60
C GLN A 81 -6.06 -16.32 7.96
N ALA A 82 -4.78 -16.71 7.98
CA ALA A 82 -4.01 -16.86 9.22
C ALA A 82 -3.68 -15.51 9.87
N GLU A 83 -3.34 -14.48 9.08
CA GLU A 83 -3.05 -13.13 9.56
C GLU A 83 -4.28 -12.42 10.13
N GLY A 84 -5.45 -12.61 9.51
CA GLY A 84 -6.73 -12.07 10.00
C GLY A 84 -7.14 -12.58 11.39
N ARG A 85 -6.48 -13.61 11.92
CA ARG A 85 -6.71 -14.13 13.28
C ARG A 85 -5.78 -13.56 14.34
N ARG A 86 -4.85 -12.66 14.00
CA ARG A 86 -4.01 -12.05 15.03
C ARG A 86 -4.86 -11.13 15.90
N PRO A 87 -4.90 -11.36 17.24
CA PRO A 87 -5.64 -10.48 18.12
C PRO A 87 -5.03 -9.09 18.02
N VAL A 88 -5.84 -8.11 17.63
CA VAL A 88 -5.47 -6.69 17.67
C VAL A 88 -4.93 -6.37 19.08
N PRO A 89 -3.79 -5.67 19.21
CA PRO A 89 -3.18 -5.36 20.50
C PRO A 89 -4.02 -4.28 21.21
N ARG A 90 -5.16 -4.70 21.78
CA ARG A 90 -6.15 -3.82 22.44
C ARG A 90 -5.51 -2.96 23.52
N LEU A 91 -4.50 -3.49 24.21
CA LEU A 91 -3.79 -2.80 25.26
C LEU A 91 -2.95 -1.63 24.71
N ALA A 92 -2.28 -1.79 23.57
CA ALA A 92 -1.55 -0.71 22.92
C ALA A 92 -2.49 0.39 22.42
N VAL A 93 -3.63 0.03 21.85
CA VAL A 93 -4.66 0.98 21.40
C VAL A 93 -5.25 1.75 22.61
N ALA A 94 -5.56 1.05 23.70
CA ALA A 94 -6.07 1.66 24.92
C ALA A 94 -5.05 2.63 25.54
N LEU A 95 -3.78 2.23 25.64
CA LEU A 95 -2.71 3.11 26.14
C LEU A 95 -2.53 4.35 25.26
N GLY A 96 -2.58 4.19 23.93
CA GLY A 96 -2.52 5.32 23.00
C GLY A 96 -3.68 6.30 23.18
N LEU A 97 -4.91 5.81 23.36
CA LEU A 97 -6.10 6.62 23.65
C LEU A 97 -5.98 7.37 24.98
N VAL A 98 -5.50 6.70 26.03
CA VAL A 98 -5.28 7.32 27.34
C VAL A 98 -4.22 8.41 27.25
N ALA A 99 -3.08 8.14 26.60
CA ALA A 99 -2.04 9.14 26.41
C ALA A 99 -2.53 10.37 25.64
N ALA A 100 -3.33 10.16 24.59
CA ALA A 100 -3.96 11.24 23.83
C ALA A 100 -4.94 12.06 24.70
N ALA A 101 -5.76 11.39 25.52
CA ALA A 101 -6.69 12.08 26.44
C ALA A 101 -5.93 12.90 27.50
N VAL A 102 -4.87 12.35 28.09
CA VAL A 102 -4.03 13.07 29.07
C VAL A 102 -3.36 14.28 28.44
N GLY A 103 -2.87 14.16 27.19
CA GLY A 103 -2.30 15.30 26.45
C GLY A 103 -3.31 16.42 26.15
N LEU A 104 -4.62 16.13 26.16
CA LEU A 104 -5.68 17.12 25.94
C LEU A 104 -6.02 17.91 27.22
N VAL A 105 -5.73 17.36 28.42
CA VAL A 105 -6.09 17.97 29.71
C VAL A 105 -5.51 19.36 29.93
N PRO A 106 -4.21 19.63 29.67
CA PRO A 106 -3.64 20.97 29.87
C PRO A 106 -4.27 22.03 28.94
N TRP A 107 -4.68 21.62 27.74
CA TRP A 107 -5.35 22.51 26.80
C TRP A 107 -6.74 22.91 27.31
N LEU A 108 -7.49 21.96 27.87
CA LEU A 108 -8.80 22.20 28.50
C LEU A 108 -8.68 23.11 29.73
N LEU A 109 -7.62 22.99 30.52
CA LEU A 109 -7.42 23.78 31.74
C LEU A 109 -6.92 25.21 31.49
N THR A 110 -6.37 25.50 30.31
CA THR A 110 -5.76 26.81 30.01
C THR A 110 -6.63 27.71 29.12
N HIS A 111 -7.72 27.18 28.54
CA HIS A 111 -8.61 27.92 27.65
C HIS A 111 -9.98 28.17 28.30
N ASP A 112 -10.14 29.33 28.95
CA ASP A 112 -11.41 29.83 29.50
C ASP A 112 -12.40 30.37 28.43
N ALA A 113 -12.20 30.07 27.15
CA ALA A 113 -12.98 30.67 26.06
C ALA A 113 -14.19 29.79 25.66
N PRO A 114 -15.44 30.22 25.93
CA PRO A 114 -16.63 29.38 25.76
C PRO A 114 -17.06 29.11 24.31
N GLU A 115 -16.45 29.73 23.30
CA GLU A 115 -17.02 29.75 21.93
C GLU A 115 -16.32 28.88 20.87
N ARG A 116 -15.33 28.05 21.24
CA ARG A 116 -14.63 27.16 20.29
C ARG A 116 -14.85 25.63 20.42
N PRO A 117 -15.69 25.07 21.31
CA PRO A 117 -15.74 23.62 21.50
C PRO A 117 -16.32 22.87 20.29
N ALA A 118 -17.29 23.45 19.58
CA ALA A 118 -17.98 22.76 18.49
C ALA A 118 -17.08 22.43 17.29
N ARG A 119 -16.18 23.35 16.89
CA ARG A 119 -15.23 23.08 15.79
C ARG A 119 -14.17 22.06 16.20
N ALA A 120 -13.65 22.15 17.43
CA ALA A 120 -12.69 21.20 17.96
C ALA A 120 -13.29 19.78 18.04
N LEU A 121 -14.53 19.65 18.52
CA LEU A 121 -15.25 18.39 18.58
C LEU A 121 -15.49 17.81 17.17
N SER A 122 -15.84 18.64 16.19
CA SER A 122 -16.05 18.22 14.79
C SER A 122 -14.76 17.75 14.11
N ALA A 123 -13.61 18.31 14.48
CA ALA A 123 -12.30 17.90 13.98
C ALA A 123 -11.86 16.59 14.64
N MET A 124 -12.10 16.45 15.94
CA MET A 124 -11.75 15.26 16.71
C MET A 124 -12.59 14.04 16.30
N THR A 125 -13.89 14.23 16.07
CA THR A 125 -14.79 13.17 15.55
C THR A 125 -14.41 12.74 14.12
N ARG A 126 -14.03 13.68 13.24
CA ARG A 126 -13.49 13.35 11.91
C ARG A 126 -12.16 12.60 11.98
N ALA A 127 -11.26 13.00 12.88
CA ALA A 127 -10.00 12.30 13.09
C ALA A 127 -10.23 10.87 13.62
N LEU A 128 -11.12 10.70 14.59
CA LEU A 128 -11.52 9.38 15.11
C LEU A 128 -12.17 8.52 14.03
N ALA A 129 -13.06 9.09 13.20
CA ALA A 129 -13.69 8.39 12.09
C ALA A 129 -12.66 7.95 11.02
N ALA A 130 -11.68 8.79 10.70
CA ALA A 130 -10.60 8.45 9.76
C ALA A 130 -9.70 7.33 10.30
N VAL A 131 -9.40 7.34 11.61
CA VAL A 131 -8.64 6.26 12.27
C VAL A 131 -9.45 4.97 12.30
N ALA A 132 -10.74 5.03 12.66
CA ALA A 132 -11.63 3.88 12.66
C ALA A 132 -11.75 3.26 11.25
N ALA A 133 -11.94 4.08 10.22
CA ALA A 133 -11.99 3.61 8.82
C ALA A 133 -10.67 2.96 8.38
N ARG A 134 -9.52 3.42 8.87
CA ARG A 134 -8.22 2.79 8.58
C ARG A 134 -7.96 1.50 9.35
N LEU A 135 -8.51 1.37 10.56
CA LEU A 135 -8.47 0.12 11.31
C LEU A 135 -9.37 -0.95 10.68
N ASP A 136 -10.53 -0.54 10.15
CA ASP A 136 -11.48 -1.44 9.47
C ASP A 136 -10.97 -1.90 8.10
N ALA A 137 -10.13 -1.09 7.45
CA ALA A 137 -9.51 -1.42 6.17
C ALA A 137 -8.46 -2.56 6.25
N GLY A 138 -8.18 -3.13 7.43
CA GLY A 138 -7.53 -4.44 7.61
C GLY A 138 -6.08 -4.61 7.10
N GLY A 139 -5.49 -3.58 6.49
CA GLY A 139 -4.17 -3.64 5.87
C GLY A 139 -3.07 -3.02 6.72
N ALA A 140 -2.78 -3.58 7.91
CA ALA A 140 -1.65 -3.13 8.71
C ALA A 140 -0.34 -3.68 8.11
N SER A 141 0.13 -3.06 7.03
CA SER A 141 1.51 -3.27 6.56
C SER A 141 2.49 -2.76 7.63
N MET A 142 3.65 -3.42 7.78
CA MET A 142 4.69 -3.03 8.74
C MET A 142 5.10 -1.54 8.60
N ILE A 143 5.00 -1.01 7.37
CA ILE A 143 5.21 0.40 7.03
C ILE A 143 4.18 1.32 7.70
N GLY A 144 2.91 0.92 7.73
CA GLY A 144 1.85 1.68 8.41
C GLY A 144 2.06 1.80 9.92
N ILE A 145 2.57 0.74 10.55
CA ILE A 145 2.90 0.73 11.98
C ILE A 145 4.07 1.69 12.27
N VAL A 146 5.16 1.58 11.50
CA VAL A 146 6.34 2.46 11.67
C VAL A 146 5.96 3.93 11.43
N ALA A 147 5.20 4.23 10.38
CA ALA A 147 4.73 5.59 10.10
C ALA A 147 3.88 6.15 11.24
N THR A 148 3.05 5.32 11.87
CA THR A 148 2.21 5.74 13.01
C THR A 148 3.06 6.08 14.24
N TYR A 149 4.08 5.26 14.55
CA TYR A 149 5.00 5.54 15.66
C TYR A 149 5.88 6.76 15.42
N VAL A 150 6.39 6.95 14.20
CA VAL A 150 7.17 8.14 13.82
C VAL A 150 6.32 9.40 13.93
N ALA A 151 5.08 9.37 13.43
CA ALA A 151 4.15 10.50 13.56
C ALA A 151 3.84 10.83 15.03
N ALA A 152 3.60 9.80 15.86
CA ALA A 152 3.40 9.98 17.29
C ALA A 152 4.62 10.60 17.97
N ALA A 153 5.83 10.13 17.67
CA ALA A 153 7.07 10.69 18.20
C ALA A 153 7.25 12.16 17.78
N CYS A 154 7.04 12.49 16.50
CA CYS A 154 7.11 13.86 16.01
C CYS A 154 6.12 14.79 16.74
N LEU A 155 4.89 14.35 16.98
CA LEU A 155 3.90 15.12 17.73
C LEU A 155 4.34 15.37 19.18
N VAL A 156 4.90 14.36 19.85
CA VAL A 156 5.43 14.51 21.21
C VAL A 156 6.59 15.50 21.24
N PHE A 157 7.55 15.39 20.32
CA PHE A 157 8.68 16.33 20.22
C PHE A 157 8.23 17.75 19.93
N MET A 158 7.24 17.93 19.04
CA MET A 158 6.68 19.25 18.72
C MET A 158 5.99 19.87 19.94
N GLY A 159 5.20 19.08 20.69
CA GLY A 159 4.60 19.51 21.94
C GLY A 159 5.64 19.91 23.00
N LEU A 160 6.71 19.13 23.12
CA LEU A 160 7.81 19.43 24.04
C LEU A 160 8.55 20.73 23.66
N GLY A 161 8.77 20.94 22.35
CA GLY A 161 9.38 22.15 21.81
C GLY A 161 8.54 23.39 22.09
N LEU A 162 7.23 23.32 21.85
CA LEU A 162 6.30 24.41 22.16
C LEU A 162 6.23 24.74 23.65
N ALA A 163 6.24 23.71 24.52
CA ALA A 163 6.25 23.91 25.97
C ALA A 163 7.55 24.58 26.45
N ARG A 164 8.69 24.27 25.80
CA ARG A 164 10.00 24.87 26.11
C ARG A 164 10.13 26.31 25.58
N LEU A 165 9.51 26.61 24.44
CA LEU A 165 9.60 27.90 23.77
C LEU A 165 8.55 28.92 24.24
N SER A 166 7.53 28.49 24.99
CA SER A 166 6.56 29.43 25.58
C SER A 166 7.24 30.33 26.61
N PRO A 167 7.30 31.66 26.39
CA PRO A 167 7.88 32.58 27.35
C PRO A 167 7.10 32.50 28.66
N LYS A 168 7.80 32.31 29.79
CA LYS A 168 7.20 32.43 31.11
C LYS A 168 6.65 33.84 31.22
N LYS A 169 5.32 33.98 31.19
CA LYS A 169 4.67 35.25 31.53
C LYS A 169 5.10 35.61 32.95
N GLU A 170 5.95 36.62 33.06
CA GLU A 170 6.24 37.24 34.34
C GLU A 170 4.92 37.81 34.86
N VAL A 171 4.40 37.20 35.91
CA VAL A 171 3.25 37.70 36.65
C VAL A 171 3.75 38.96 37.35
N SER A 172 3.51 40.12 36.73
CA SER A 172 3.69 41.42 37.37
C SER A 172 2.86 41.43 38.64
N ARG A 173 3.54 41.45 39.77
CA ARG A 173 2.97 41.42 41.11
C ARG A 173 2.70 42.82 41.62
#